data_AF-A0AAV7Z8U6-F1
#
_entry.id   AF-A0AAV7Z8U6-F1
#
_cell.length_a   1.000
_cell.length_b   1.000
_cell.length_c   1.000
_cell.angle_alpha   90.00
_cell.angle_beta   90.00
_cell.angle_gamma   90.00
#
_symmetry.space_group_name_H-M   'P 1'
#
loop_
_entity.id
_entity.type
_entity.pdbx_description
1 polymer ?
#
loop_
_entity_poly.entity_id
_entity_poly.type
_entity_poly.pdbx_seq_one_letter_code
_entity_poly.pdbx_strand_id
1 'polypeptide(L)'
;MSKLYSKLGESAWAKVDKINSEIFTLTYGEVVNSLIQDYETSEEVNVQLDEMGYSIGIRMIDEFLAISEVEQCKSFRDTGEILAKVACKMYLGVDAVCKYWTEDDSAFTLELKKNPFVDFVELPQKYKDLWYCNIICGIIRGSLDTLQIAVDVKYQKCVLRGHNTNEIRVTLKSSNKENSSNKN
;
A
#
# COMPACT_ATOMS: atom_id res chain seq x y z
N MET A 1 19.62 0.95 -11.20
CA MET A 1 18.69 0.71 -10.07
C MET A 1 17.33 0.24 -10.54
N SER A 2 16.52 1.03 -11.27
CA SER A 2 15.14 0.62 -11.64
C SER A 2 15.05 -0.74 -12.38
N LYS A 3 15.92 -1.02 -13.37
CA LYS A 3 15.99 -2.34 -14.04
C LYS A 3 16.37 -3.51 -13.12
N LEU A 4 17.14 -3.24 -12.05
CA LEU A 4 17.52 -4.26 -11.06
C LEU A 4 16.30 -4.61 -10.20
N TYR A 5 15.59 -3.60 -9.70
CA TYR A 5 14.39 -3.81 -8.89
C TYR A 5 13.27 -4.53 -9.65
N SER A 6 13.10 -4.26 -10.95
CA SER A 6 12.16 -5.04 -11.77
C SER A 6 12.51 -6.53 -11.83
N LYS A 7 13.81 -6.86 -11.98
CA LYS A 7 14.25 -8.27 -11.95
C LYS A 7 14.04 -8.93 -10.59
N LEU A 8 14.28 -8.19 -9.50
CA LEU A 8 14.02 -8.69 -8.15
C LEU A 8 12.51 -8.96 -7.95
N GLY A 9 11.65 -8.05 -8.41
CA GLY A 9 10.20 -8.24 -8.37
C GLY A 9 9.72 -9.46 -9.15
N GLU A 10 10.27 -9.69 -10.35
CA GLU A 10 9.97 -10.88 -11.16
C GLU A 10 10.44 -12.18 -10.48
N SER A 11 11.65 -12.17 -9.90
CA SER A 11 12.20 -13.31 -9.15
C SER A 11 11.35 -13.62 -7.91
N ALA A 12 10.99 -12.60 -7.13
CA ALA A 12 10.13 -12.75 -5.96
C ALA A 12 8.74 -13.30 -6.34
N TRP A 13 8.12 -12.76 -7.40
CA TRP A 13 6.85 -13.25 -7.93
C TRP A 13 6.90 -14.72 -8.38
N ALA A 14 8.06 -15.21 -8.82
CA ALA A 14 8.23 -16.62 -9.18
C ALA A 14 8.29 -17.54 -7.95
N LYS A 15 8.81 -17.05 -6.82
CA LYS A 15 8.99 -17.81 -5.58
C LYS A 15 7.74 -17.87 -4.68
N VAL A 16 6.85 -16.87 -4.77
CA VAL A 16 5.64 -16.80 -3.95
C VAL A 16 4.56 -17.73 -4.48
N ASP A 17 3.90 -18.45 -3.57
CA ASP A 17 2.71 -19.24 -3.88
C ASP A 17 1.54 -18.34 -4.25
N LYS A 18 0.88 -18.68 -5.36
CA LYS A 18 -0.15 -17.84 -5.97
C LYS A 18 -1.53 -18.47 -5.79
N ILE A 19 -2.48 -17.63 -5.39
CA ILE A 19 -3.90 -17.97 -5.38
C ILE A 19 -4.61 -17.25 -6.53
N ASN A 20 -5.80 -17.74 -6.91
CA ASN A 20 -6.62 -17.08 -7.92
C ASN A 20 -7.03 -15.67 -7.44
N SER A 21 -6.78 -14.66 -8.27
CA SER A 21 -7.10 -13.26 -7.97
C SER A 21 -8.59 -13.02 -7.75
N GLU A 22 -9.48 -13.75 -8.42
CA GLU A 22 -10.94 -13.61 -8.25
C GLU A 22 -11.38 -14.01 -6.85
N ILE A 23 -10.79 -15.08 -6.28
CA ILE A 23 -11.08 -15.51 -4.91
C ILE A 23 -10.68 -14.40 -3.93
N PHE A 24 -9.52 -13.80 -4.14
CA PHE A 24 -9.05 -12.67 -3.34
C PHE A 24 -9.99 -11.46 -3.47
N THR A 25 -10.37 -11.07 -4.69
CA THR A 25 -11.24 -9.93 -4.94
C THR A 25 -12.63 -10.11 -4.32
N LEU A 26 -13.23 -11.31 -4.44
CA LEU A 26 -14.51 -11.62 -3.82
C LEU A 26 -14.43 -11.61 -2.29
N THR A 27 -13.36 -12.19 -1.74
CA THR A 27 -13.15 -12.22 -0.29
C THR A 27 -12.95 -10.81 0.27
N TYR A 28 -12.16 -9.98 -0.42
CA TYR A 28 -11.97 -8.59 -0.04
C TYR A 28 -13.27 -7.79 -0.17
N GLY A 29 -14.05 -8.01 -1.22
CA GLY A 29 -15.37 -7.39 -1.38
C GLY A 29 -16.31 -7.71 -0.23
N GLU A 30 -16.30 -8.95 0.27
CA GLU A 30 -17.11 -9.32 1.43
C GLU A 30 -16.61 -8.67 2.73
N VAL A 31 -15.29 -8.54 2.91
CA VAL A 31 -14.73 -7.79 4.04
C VAL A 31 -15.21 -6.33 4.02
N VAL A 32 -15.13 -5.67 2.86
CA VAL A 32 -15.61 -4.29 2.71
C VAL A 32 -17.13 -4.22 2.94
N ASN A 33 -17.89 -5.18 2.43
CA ASN A 33 -19.34 -5.25 2.63
C ASN A 33 -19.71 -5.40 4.11
N SER A 34 -19.00 -6.26 4.85
CA SER A 34 -19.18 -6.41 6.30
C SER A 34 -18.92 -5.08 7.02
N LEU A 35 -17.80 -4.40 6.72
CA LEU A 35 -17.51 -3.10 7.32
C LEU A 35 -18.59 -2.06 6.99
N ILE A 36 -19.09 -2.04 5.75
CA ILE A 36 -20.18 -1.14 5.36
C ILE A 36 -21.47 -1.41 6.14
N GLN A 37 -21.72 -2.66 6.56
CA GLN A 37 -22.88 -3.02 7.37
C GLN A 37 -22.67 -2.68 8.85
N ASP A 38 -21.43 -2.80 9.33
CA ASP A 38 -21.07 -2.57 10.73
C ASP A 38 -20.88 -1.08 11.08
N TYR A 39 -20.60 -0.22 10.08
CA TYR A 39 -20.34 1.20 10.25
C TYR A 39 -21.29 2.09 9.45
N GLU A 40 -21.67 3.23 10.02
CA GLU A 40 -22.66 4.14 9.40
C GLU A 40 -22.04 5.03 8.31
N THR A 41 -20.76 5.39 8.46
CA THR A 41 -20.08 6.37 7.62
C THR A 41 -18.94 5.78 6.80
N SER A 42 -18.70 6.35 5.60
CA SER A 42 -17.58 5.89 4.74
C SER A 42 -16.23 6.21 5.38
N GLU A 43 -16.17 7.26 6.20
CA GLU A 43 -15.01 7.70 6.95
C GLU A 43 -14.58 6.65 7.98
N GLU A 44 -15.52 6.10 8.75
CA GLU A 44 -15.22 5.03 9.72
C GLU A 44 -14.73 3.77 9.02
N VAL A 45 -15.38 3.37 7.91
CA VAL A 45 -14.93 2.23 7.10
C VAL A 45 -13.50 2.46 6.58
N ASN A 46 -13.18 3.67 6.10
CA ASN A 46 -11.84 4.01 5.65
C ASN A 46 -10.79 3.86 6.76
N VAL A 47 -11.11 4.30 7.99
CA VAL A 47 -10.23 4.14 9.16
C VAL A 47 -10.01 2.66 9.48
N GLN A 48 -11.08 1.86 9.48
CA GLN A 48 -10.95 0.43 9.77
C GLN A 48 -10.15 -0.31 8.70
N LEU A 49 -10.36 0.00 7.41
CA LEU A 49 -9.56 -0.57 6.33
C LEU A 49 -8.07 -0.26 6.50
N ASP A 50 -7.73 0.98 6.90
CA ASP A 50 -6.34 1.36 7.14
C ASP A 50 -5.73 0.61 8.35
N GLU A 51 -6.46 0.48 9.46
CA GLU A 51 -6.00 -0.26 10.65
C GLU A 51 -5.85 -1.77 10.40
N MET A 52 -6.78 -2.36 9.64
CA MET A 52 -6.64 -3.74 9.16
C MET A 52 -5.40 -3.90 8.28
N GLY A 53 -5.21 -2.97 7.34
CA GLY A 53 -4.05 -2.96 6.46
C GLY A 53 -2.74 -2.83 7.25
N TYR A 54 -2.70 -1.97 8.25
CA TYR A 54 -1.53 -1.78 9.12
C TYR A 54 -1.12 -3.07 9.83
N SER A 55 -2.09 -3.77 10.41
CA SER A 55 -1.87 -5.07 11.06
C SER A 55 -1.35 -6.14 10.08
N ILE A 56 -1.83 -6.12 8.83
CA ILE A 56 -1.34 -7.01 7.76
C ILE A 56 0.10 -6.64 7.38
N GLY A 57 0.38 -5.35 7.19
CA GLY A 57 1.69 -4.83 6.80
C GLY A 57 2.80 -5.23 7.77
N ILE A 58 2.55 -5.13 9.08
CA ILE A 58 3.51 -5.55 10.11
C ILE A 58 3.83 -7.04 10.00
N ARG A 59 2.86 -7.88 9.64
CA ARG A 59 3.04 -9.35 9.58
C ARG A 59 3.73 -9.83 8.32
N MET A 60 3.54 -9.12 7.20
CA MET A 60 4.06 -9.55 5.89
C MET A 60 5.47 -9.04 5.57
N ILE A 61 6.00 -8.10 6.34
CA ILE A 61 7.30 -7.48 6.02
C ILE A 61 8.48 -8.45 6.15
N ASP A 62 8.46 -9.36 7.13
CA ASP A 62 9.55 -10.33 7.31
C ASP A 62 9.61 -11.32 6.13
N GLU A 63 8.46 -11.80 5.68
CA GLU A 63 8.35 -12.64 4.48
C GLU A 63 8.81 -11.89 3.23
N PHE A 64 8.42 -10.61 3.09
CA PHE A 64 8.88 -9.76 2.00
C PHE A 64 10.40 -9.69 1.94
N LEU A 65 11.08 -9.40 3.06
CA LEU A 65 12.53 -9.30 3.12
C LEU A 65 13.22 -10.63 2.82
N ALA A 66 12.65 -11.74 3.32
CA ALA A 66 13.20 -13.08 3.11
C ALA A 66 13.12 -13.53 1.63
N ILE A 67 12.00 -13.28 0.96
CA ILE A 67 11.77 -13.78 -0.41
C ILE A 67 12.37 -12.85 -1.48
N SER A 68 12.24 -11.54 -1.27
CA SER A 68 12.65 -10.54 -2.27
C SER A 68 14.16 -10.34 -2.37
N GLU A 69 14.93 -10.81 -1.37
CA GLU A 69 16.38 -10.62 -1.25
C GLU A 69 16.79 -9.14 -1.35
N VAL A 70 15.87 -8.24 -1.00
CA VAL A 70 16.14 -6.80 -0.97
C VAL A 70 16.99 -6.49 0.26
N GLU A 71 18.19 -5.98 0.03
CA GLU A 71 19.03 -5.41 1.08
C GLU A 71 18.42 -4.11 1.64
N GLN A 72 18.86 -3.71 2.84
CA GLN A 72 18.37 -2.52 3.54
C GLN A 72 18.30 -1.28 2.63
N CYS A 73 17.14 -0.62 2.60
CA CYS A 73 16.90 0.58 1.80
C CYS A 73 17.87 1.70 2.21
N LYS A 74 18.64 2.25 1.25
CA LYS A 74 19.65 3.30 1.51
C LYS A 74 19.05 4.70 1.56
N SER A 75 17.93 4.91 0.87
CA SER A 75 17.23 6.19 0.77
C SER A 75 15.73 5.98 0.64
N PHE A 76 14.93 7.01 0.94
CA PHE A 76 13.48 6.94 0.72
C PHE A 76 13.12 6.81 -0.77
N ARG A 77 13.97 7.32 -1.66
CA ARG A 77 13.88 7.11 -3.09
C ARG A 77 14.00 5.63 -3.47
N ASP A 78 14.93 4.92 -2.84
CA ASP A 78 15.05 3.47 -3.01
C ASP A 78 13.83 2.75 -2.45
N THR A 79 13.32 3.16 -1.29
CA THR A 79 12.07 2.62 -0.71
C THR A 79 10.89 2.75 -1.67
N GLY A 80 10.74 3.90 -2.34
CA GLY A 80 9.70 4.10 -3.35
C GLY A 80 9.85 3.14 -4.52
N GLU A 81 11.05 3.02 -5.11
CA GLU A 81 11.29 2.11 -6.23
C GLU A 81 11.09 0.63 -5.83
N ILE A 82 11.53 0.22 -4.64
CA ILE A 82 11.32 -1.14 -4.11
C ILE A 82 9.82 -1.40 -3.94
N LEU A 83 9.08 -0.45 -3.36
CA LEU A 83 7.63 -0.57 -3.20
C LEU A 83 6.94 -0.76 -4.56
N ALA A 84 7.28 0.08 -5.55
CA ALA A 84 6.63 0.06 -6.86
C ALA A 84 7.03 -1.14 -7.73
N LYS A 85 8.30 -1.57 -7.69
CA LYS A 85 8.85 -2.57 -8.62
C LYS A 85 8.94 -3.96 -8.03
N VAL A 86 9.11 -4.07 -6.72
CA VAL A 86 9.29 -5.36 -6.04
C VAL A 86 8.00 -5.74 -5.30
N ALA A 87 7.54 -4.91 -4.35
CA ALA A 87 6.42 -5.27 -3.48
C ALA A 87 5.09 -5.39 -4.26
N CYS A 88 4.73 -4.41 -5.08
CA CYS A 88 3.52 -4.50 -5.92
C CYS A 88 3.57 -5.70 -6.87
N LYS A 89 4.76 -6.03 -7.39
CA LYS A 89 4.92 -7.19 -8.28
C LYS A 89 4.80 -8.51 -7.54
N MET A 90 5.45 -8.64 -6.39
CA MET A 90 5.47 -9.84 -5.56
C MET A 90 4.10 -10.19 -4.97
N TYR A 91 3.34 -9.20 -4.51
CA TYR A 91 2.06 -9.47 -3.82
C TYR A 91 0.83 -9.39 -4.72
N LEU A 92 0.85 -8.52 -5.73
CA LEU A 92 -0.33 -8.28 -6.58
C LEU A 92 -0.12 -8.71 -8.03
N GLY A 93 1.11 -9.07 -8.42
CA GLY A 93 1.44 -9.37 -9.82
C GLY A 93 1.41 -8.14 -10.75
N VAL A 94 1.18 -6.94 -10.20
CA VAL A 94 0.95 -5.73 -10.99
C VAL A 94 2.19 -4.87 -11.11
N ASP A 95 2.26 -4.14 -12.22
CA ASP A 95 3.29 -3.14 -12.44
C ASP A 95 2.85 -1.80 -11.82
N ALA A 96 3.74 -1.18 -11.06
CA ALA A 96 3.54 0.16 -10.52
C ALA A 96 4.71 1.09 -10.87
N VAL A 97 4.48 2.40 -10.70
CA VAL A 97 5.47 3.45 -10.96
C VAL A 97 5.44 4.50 -9.86
N CYS A 98 6.62 4.95 -9.44
CA CYS A 98 6.76 6.11 -8.57
C CYS A 98 6.85 7.38 -9.42
N LYS A 99 6.00 8.36 -9.11
CA LYS A 99 5.92 9.67 -9.79
C LYS A 99 5.81 10.79 -8.75
N TYR A 100 5.90 12.02 -9.21
CA TYR A 100 5.63 13.24 -8.42
C TYR A 100 6.44 13.32 -7.11
N TRP A 101 7.74 13.05 -7.19
CA TRP A 101 8.67 13.24 -6.08
C TRP A 101 8.72 14.72 -5.68
N THR A 102 8.80 15.00 -4.38
CA THR A 102 9.15 16.33 -3.88
C THR A 102 10.64 16.61 -4.07
N GLU A 103 11.02 17.88 -4.09
CA GLU A 103 12.42 18.30 -4.30
C GLU A 103 13.37 17.80 -3.19
N ASP A 104 12.84 17.65 -1.98
CA ASP A 104 13.55 17.13 -0.80
C ASP A 104 13.50 15.60 -0.67
N ASP A 105 12.95 14.90 -1.67
CA ASP A 105 12.71 13.46 -1.64
C ASP A 105 11.93 12.97 -0.40
N SER A 106 11.11 13.82 0.23
CA SER A 106 10.29 13.45 1.40
C SER A 106 8.95 12.82 1.05
N ALA A 107 8.48 12.94 -0.20
CA ALA A 107 7.23 12.32 -0.62
C ALA A 107 7.21 11.93 -2.09
N PHE A 108 6.44 10.89 -2.41
CA PHE A 108 6.20 10.43 -3.77
C PHE A 108 4.76 9.92 -3.92
N THR A 109 4.33 9.75 -5.17
CA THR A 109 3.06 9.12 -5.51
C THR A 109 3.31 7.78 -6.20
N LEU A 110 2.74 6.73 -5.65
CA LEU A 110 2.68 5.40 -6.23
C LEU A 110 1.45 5.30 -7.13
N GLU A 111 1.66 5.00 -8.41
CA GLU A 111 0.58 4.74 -9.37
C GLU A 111 0.54 3.26 -9.73
N LEU A 112 -0.60 2.61 -9.49
CA LEU A 112 -0.84 1.22 -9.87
C LEU A 112 -1.40 1.18 -11.30
N LYS A 113 -0.71 0.52 -12.24
CA LYS A 113 -1.19 0.42 -13.64
C LYS A 113 -2.45 -0.42 -13.76
N LYS A 114 -2.55 -1.48 -12.96
CA LYS A 114 -3.74 -2.30 -12.77
C LYS A 114 -3.96 -2.48 -11.28
N ASN A 115 -5.20 -2.39 -10.82
CA ASN A 115 -5.57 -2.62 -9.44
C ASN A 115 -6.51 -3.85 -9.37
N PRO A 116 -6.05 -5.02 -8.91
CA PRO A 116 -6.87 -6.24 -8.93
C PRO A 116 -8.03 -6.19 -7.93
N PHE A 117 -7.93 -5.34 -6.90
CA PHE A 117 -8.96 -5.20 -5.88
C PHE A 117 -10.27 -4.66 -6.43
N VAL A 118 -10.22 -3.89 -7.52
CA VAL A 118 -11.39 -3.21 -8.09
C VAL A 118 -11.97 -3.95 -9.30
N ASP A 119 -11.38 -5.09 -9.68
CA ASP A 119 -11.93 -5.93 -10.74
C ASP A 119 -13.36 -6.34 -10.30
N PHE A 120 -14.38 -6.06 -11.12
CA PHE A 120 -15.80 -6.35 -10.83
C PHE A 120 -16.48 -5.54 -9.71
N VAL A 121 -15.88 -4.44 -9.26
CA VAL A 121 -16.46 -3.58 -8.21
C VAL A 121 -17.11 -2.35 -8.82
N GLU A 122 -18.34 -2.06 -8.40
CA GLU A 122 -19.01 -0.79 -8.63
C GLU A 122 -19.45 -0.20 -7.28
N LEU A 123 -19.11 1.07 -7.01
CA LEU A 123 -19.51 1.73 -5.78
C LEU A 123 -20.88 2.42 -5.96
N PRO A 124 -21.87 2.10 -5.11
CA PRO A 124 -23.11 2.86 -5.05
C PRO A 124 -22.85 4.34 -4.73
N GLN A 125 -23.71 5.24 -5.23
CA GLN A 125 -23.57 6.69 -5.03
C GLN A 125 -23.47 7.11 -3.55
N LYS A 126 -24.10 6.35 -2.65
CA LYS A 126 -24.04 6.58 -1.19
C LYS A 126 -22.64 6.38 -0.60
N TYR A 127 -21.77 5.60 -1.25
CA TYR A 127 -20.40 5.28 -0.79
C TYR A 127 -19.33 5.95 -1.67
N LYS A 128 -19.65 7.07 -2.31
CA LYS A 128 -18.71 7.82 -3.16
C LYS A 128 -17.46 8.32 -2.42
N ASP A 129 -17.52 8.40 -1.08
CA ASP A 129 -16.44 8.88 -0.21
C ASP A 129 -15.62 7.72 0.38
N LEU A 130 -16.01 6.48 0.09
CA LEU A 130 -15.25 5.29 0.44
C LEU A 130 -14.01 5.15 -0.44
N TRP A 131 -12.86 5.04 0.20
CA TRP A 131 -11.63 4.57 -0.42
C TRP A 131 -11.64 3.04 -0.37
N TYR A 132 -12.28 2.42 -1.35
CA TYR A 132 -12.47 0.97 -1.37
C TYR A 132 -11.17 0.18 -1.15
N CYS A 133 -10.03 0.67 -1.64
CA CYS A 133 -8.72 0.03 -1.46
C CYS A 133 -7.87 0.61 -0.31
N ASN A 134 -8.46 1.31 0.68
CA ASN A 134 -7.68 1.99 1.72
C ASN A 134 -6.81 1.03 2.55
N ILE A 135 -7.12 -0.27 2.53
CA ILE A 135 -6.28 -1.32 3.11
C ILE A 135 -4.83 -1.28 2.60
N ILE A 136 -4.62 -0.85 1.34
CA ILE A 136 -3.27 -0.73 0.76
C ILE A 136 -2.48 0.37 1.46
N CYS A 137 -3.12 1.48 1.85
CA CYS A 137 -2.47 2.54 2.62
C CYS A 137 -1.95 2.00 3.95
N GLY A 138 -2.81 1.26 4.67
CA GLY A 138 -2.46 0.59 5.92
C GLY A 138 -1.30 -0.38 5.76
N ILE A 139 -1.35 -1.24 4.73
CA ILE A 139 -0.28 -2.21 4.45
C ILE A 139 1.07 -1.52 4.27
N ILE A 140 1.12 -0.47 3.44
CA ILE A 140 2.35 0.30 3.22
C ILE A 140 2.82 0.93 4.53
N ARG A 141 1.90 1.53 5.30
CA ARG A 141 2.20 2.17 6.58
C ARG A 141 2.79 1.18 7.59
N GLY A 142 2.15 0.02 7.80
CA GLY A 142 2.59 -0.98 8.77
C GLY A 142 3.90 -1.66 8.39
N SER A 143 4.10 -1.90 7.09
CA SER A 143 5.34 -2.45 6.57
C SER A 143 6.52 -1.50 6.81
N LEU A 144 6.36 -0.21 6.50
CA LEU A 144 7.41 0.78 6.65
C LEU A 144 7.67 1.17 8.10
N ASP A 145 6.64 1.17 8.95
CA ASP A 145 6.80 1.43 10.39
C ASP A 145 7.69 0.37 11.06
N THR A 146 7.53 -0.90 10.69
CA THR A 146 8.40 -2.00 11.17
C THR A 146 9.88 -1.79 10.78
N LEU A 147 10.13 -1.10 9.67
CA LEU A 147 11.47 -0.70 9.22
C LEU A 147 11.94 0.64 9.81
N GLN A 148 11.23 1.19 10.80
CA GLN A 148 11.50 2.50 11.41
C GLN A 148 11.38 3.68 10.42
N ILE A 149 10.60 3.52 9.36
CA ILE A 149 10.33 4.57 8.37
C ILE A 149 8.90 5.06 8.59
N ALA A 150 8.76 6.09 9.43
CA ALA A 150 7.45 6.69 9.72
C ALA A 150 6.90 7.43 8.48
N VAL A 151 5.73 7.01 7.99
CA VAL A 151 5.07 7.60 6.83
C VAL A 151 3.60 7.96 7.08
N ASP A 152 3.10 8.91 6.29
CA ASP A 152 1.68 9.16 6.05
C ASP A 152 1.34 8.64 4.64
N VAL A 153 0.34 7.77 4.54
CA VAL A 153 -0.06 7.12 3.29
C VAL A 153 -1.53 7.41 3.02
N LYS A 154 -1.85 7.99 1.85
CA LYS A 154 -3.21 8.40 1.52
C LYS A 154 -3.52 8.15 0.05
N TYR A 155 -4.72 7.65 -0.24
CA TYR A 155 -5.23 7.65 -1.59
C TYR A 155 -5.47 9.08 -2.09
N GLN A 156 -5.06 9.35 -3.34
CA GLN A 156 -5.30 10.62 -4.04
C GLN A 156 -6.30 10.45 -5.19
N LYS A 157 -6.15 9.37 -5.97
CA LYS A 157 -7.03 9.08 -7.11
C LYS A 157 -7.42 7.62 -7.10
N CYS A 158 -8.66 7.34 -7.48
CA CYS A 158 -9.20 6.00 -7.57
C CYS A 158 -10.20 5.91 -8.73
N VAL A 159 -10.10 4.84 -9.50
CA VAL A 159 -10.98 4.59 -10.65
C VAL A 159 -12.43 4.42 -10.24
N LEU A 160 -12.69 3.82 -9.07
CA LEU A 160 -14.04 3.67 -8.51
C LEU A 160 -14.68 5.01 -8.11
N ARG A 161 -13.87 6.07 -7.99
CA ARG A 161 -14.34 7.45 -7.73
C ARG A 161 -14.34 8.30 -9.00
N GLY A 162 -14.25 7.69 -10.17
CA GLY A 162 -14.29 8.38 -11.48
C GLY A 162 -12.96 8.96 -11.95
N HIS A 163 -11.82 8.60 -11.34
CA HIS A 163 -10.51 9.00 -11.84
C HIS A 163 -9.99 8.05 -12.93
N ASN A 164 -8.99 8.48 -13.69
CA ASN A 164 -8.38 7.65 -14.74
C ASN A 164 -7.29 6.69 -14.22
N THR A 165 -6.82 6.89 -12.98
CA THR A 165 -5.69 6.18 -12.38
C THR A 165 -5.94 5.87 -10.91
N ASN A 166 -5.18 4.92 -10.36
CA ASN A 166 -5.09 4.66 -8.94
C ASN A 166 -3.78 5.22 -8.42
N GLU A 167 -3.84 6.26 -7.58
CA GLU A 167 -2.67 6.99 -7.08
C GLU A 167 -2.71 7.05 -5.56
N ILE A 168 -1.60 6.65 -4.93
CA ILE A 168 -1.39 6.64 -3.48
C ILE A 168 -0.21 7.54 -3.16
N ARG A 169 -0.41 8.56 -2.33
CA ARG A 169 0.64 9.43 -1.83
C ARG A 169 1.29 8.79 -0.62
N VAL A 170 2.62 8.76 -0.62
CA VAL A 170 3.45 8.33 0.51
C VAL A 170 4.33 9.51 0.91
N THR A 171 4.23 9.96 2.15
CA THR A 171 4.97 11.11 2.69
C THR A 171 5.72 10.69 3.95
N LEU A 172 7.02 10.95 4.01
CA LEU A 172 7.80 10.78 5.24
C LEU A 172 7.26 11.71 6.33
N LYS A 173 7.07 11.17 7.52
CA LYS A 173 6.88 11.97 8.71
C LYS A 173 8.26 12.38 9.20
N SER A 174 8.49 13.68 9.33
CA SER A 174 9.67 14.20 10.02
C SER A 174 9.73 13.51 11.39
N SER A 175 10.84 12.84 11.70
CA SER A 175 10.99 12.14 12.96
C SER A 175 10.77 13.14 14.11
N ASN A 176 9.74 12.94 14.92
CA ASN A 176 9.68 13.58 16.23
C ASN A 176 10.82 12.99 17.07
N LYS A 177 12.02 13.59 16.97
CA LYS A 177 13.06 13.48 17.99
C LYS A 177 12.66 14.29 19.23
N GLU A 178 11.47 14.04 19.78
CA GLU A 178 11.03 14.60 21.06
C GLU A 178 10.10 13.59 21.73
N ASN A 179 10.68 12.60 22.42
CA ASN A 179 10.12 11.95 23.62
C ASN A 179 11.11 10.94 24.24
N SER A 180 12.37 11.38 24.42
CA SER A 180 13.38 10.64 25.20
C SER A 180 14.01 11.49 26.31
N SER A 181 13.42 12.64 26.63
CA SER A 181 13.91 13.54 27.69
C SER A 181 12.76 13.98 28.60
N ASN A 182 12.17 13.03 29.31
CA ASN A 182 11.58 13.25 30.64
C ASN A 182 11.13 11.93 31.26
N LYS A 183 12.12 11.18 31.74
CA LYS A 183 11.96 10.26 32.88
C LYS A 183 13.33 10.11 33.54
N ASN A 184 13.68 11.10 34.33
CA ASN A 184 14.54 10.98 35.51
C ASN A 184 13.81 11.68 36.65
#